data_AF-A0A975KJL3-F1
#
_entry.id   AF-A0A975KJL3-F1
#
_cell.length_a   1.000
_cell.length_b   1.000
_cell.length_c   1.000
_cell.angle_alpha   90.00
_cell.angle_beta   90.00
_cell.angle_gamma   90.00
#
_symmetry.space_group_name_H-M   'P 1'
#
loop_
_entity.id
_entity.type
_entity.pdbx_description
1 polymer ?
#
loop_
_entity_poly.entity_id
_entity_poly.type
_entity_poly.pdbx_seq_one_letter_code
_entity_poly.pdbx_strand_id
1 'polypeptide(L)'
;MTKRVIATDATLELIEFLKKKHGPLMFHQSGGCCDGSSPMCYPDGELIIGEQDVLLGHIGDAPFYMHKNQFDYWKHTQLIIDVVEGRGGMFSLEGVEGKRFLVRSRAFTAEENEALQV
;
A
#
# COMPACT_ATOMS: atom_id res chain seq x y z
N MET A 1 14.88 9.51 -7.77
CA MET A 1 14.50 8.11 -8.08
C MET A 1 12.98 8.03 -8.13
N THR A 2 12.42 7.41 -9.17
CA THR A 2 10.97 7.23 -9.33
C THR A 2 10.45 6.23 -8.30
N LYS A 3 9.49 6.63 -7.47
CA LYS A 3 8.87 5.76 -6.46
C LYS A 3 7.67 5.02 -7.05
N ARG A 4 7.58 3.71 -6.83
CA ARG A 4 6.43 2.88 -7.27
C ARG A 4 5.17 3.11 -6.44
N VAL A 5 5.36 3.44 -5.17
CA VAL A 5 4.29 3.73 -4.22
C VAL A 5 4.62 5.01 -3.45
N ILE A 6 3.62 5.86 -3.28
CA ILE A 6 3.67 7.05 -2.43
C ILE A 6 2.40 7.12 -1.58
N ALA A 7 2.39 7.97 -0.56
CA ALA A 7 1.24 8.20 0.30
C ALA A 7 0.89 9.69 0.33
N THR A 8 -0.39 10.00 0.49
CA THR A 8 -0.86 11.37 0.79
C THR A 8 -0.47 11.78 2.21
N ASP A 9 -0.44 13.08 2.49
CA ASP A 9 -0.11 13.58 3.83
C ASP A 9 -1.07 13.03 4.91
N ALA A 10 -2.37 12.97 4.60
CA ALA A 10 -3.37 12.36 5.49
C ALA A 10 -3.09 10.87 5.77
N THR A 11 -2.58 10.14 4.77
CA THR A 11 -2.17 8.74 4.93
C THR A 11 -0.94 8.63 5.83
N LEU A 12 0.05 9.52 5.66
CA LEU A 12 1.24 9.56 6.51
C LEU A 12 0.89 9.87 7.98
N GLU A 13 -0.03 10.81 8.22
CA GLU A 13 -0.53 11.11 9.57
C GLU A 13 -1.20 9.90 10.21
N LEU A 14 -2.03 9.16 9.45
CA LEU A 14 -2.67 7.95 9.95
C LEU A 14 -1.63 6.84 10.22
N ILE A 15 -0.63 6.67 9.37
CA ILE A 15 0.47 5.72 9.60
C ILE A 15 1.17 6.03 10.92
N GLU A 16 1.54 7.29 11.17
CA GLU A 16 2.18 7.68 12.43
C GLU A 16 1.28 7.45 13.65
N PHE A 17 -0.02 7.71 13.52
CA PHE A 17 -0.99 7.43 14.58
C PHE A 17 -1.06 5.93 14.89
N LEU A 18 -1.23 5.09 13.87
CA LEU A 18 -1.31 3.63 14.04
C LEU A 18 0.00 3.06 14.57
N LYS A 19 1.14 3.57 14.10
CA LYS A 19 2.46 3.13 14.53
C LYS A 19 2.70 3.38 16.02
N LYS A 20 2.25 4.52 16.54
CA LYS A 20 2.32 4.82 17.98
C LYS A 20 1.50 3.84 18.83
N LYS A 21 0.41 3.29 18.27
CA LYS A 21 -0.51 2.40 18.98
C LYS A 21 -0.12 0.92 18.85
N HIS A 22 0.43 0.52 17.71
CA HIS A 22 0.65 -0.88 17.34
C HIS A 22 2.12 -1.25 17.16
N GLY A 23 3.05 -0.29 17.16
CA GLY A 23 4.45 -0.49 16.82
C GLY A 23 4.71 -0.40 15.31
N PRO A 24 5.86 -0.90 14.82
CA PRO A 24 6.18 -0.92 13.40
C PRO A 24 5.06 -1.57 12.57
N LEU A 25 4.83 -1.03 11.38
CA LEU A 25 3.72 -1.43 10.51
C LEU A 25 4.24 -1.97 9.19
N MET A 26 3.43 -2.77 8.52
CA MET A 26 3.62 -3.22 7.13
C MET A 26 2.32 -3.08 6.35
N PHE A 27 2.44 -2.96 5.03
CA PHE A 27 1.31 -2.90 4.12
C PHE A 27 1.35 -4.03 3.10
N HIS A 28 0.18 -4.54 2.74
CA HIS A 28 0.02 -5.46 1.61
C HIS A 28 -1.16 -5.06 0.74
N GLN A 29 -0.93 -4.99 -0.57
CA GLN A 29 -1.98 -4.77 -1.54
C GLN A 29 -2.82 -6.04 -1.73
N SER A 30 -4.01 -6.04 -1.13
CA SER A 30 -4.94 -7.15 -1.29
C SER A 30 -5.43 -7.24 -2.74
N GLY A 31 -5.49 -8.47 -3.27
CA GLY A 31 -6.12 -8.78 -4.55
C GLY A 31 -7.57 -9.21 -4.29
N GLY A 32 -8.52 -8.28 -4.37
CA GLY A 32 -9.92 -8.54 -4.03
C GLY A 32 -10.74 -9.11 -5.20
N CYS A 33 -11.56 -10.14 -4.92
CA CYS A 33 -12.57 -10.72 -5.82
C CYS A 33 -13.93 -9.97 -5.77
N CYS A 34 -14.25 -9.28 -4.66
CA CYS A 34 -15.60 -8.72 -4.44
C CYS A 34 -15.68 -7.19 -4.19
N ASP A 35 -14.69 -6.55 -3.54
CA ASP A 35 -14.78 -5.12 -3.13
C ASP A 35 -13.66 -4.23 -3.71
N GLY A 36 -12.90 -4.75 -4.67
CA GLY A 36 -11.73 -4.08 -5.22
C GLY A 36 -10.46 -4.29 -4.37
N SER A 37 -9.31 -4.00 -4.98
CA SER A 37 -8.00 -4.14 -4.35
C SER A 37 -7.77 -3.00 -3.35
N SER A 38 -7.77 -3.29 -2.05
CA SER A 38 -7.48 -2.28 -1.00
C SER A 38 -6.10 -2.49 -0.39
N PRO A 39 -5.37 -1.42 -0.02
CA PRO A 39 -4.18 -1.54 0.81
C PRO A 39 -4.60 -2.00 2.21
N MET A 40 -3.95 -3.02 2.72
CA MET A 40 -4.19 -3.53 4.07
C MET A 40 -2.98 -3.19 4.95
N CYS A 41 -3.23 -2.69 6.15
CA CYS A 41 -2.22 -2.29 7.14
C CYS A 41 -2.21 -3.27 8.32
N TYR A 42 -1.03 -3.78 8.64
CA TYR A 42 -0.80 -4.75 9.71
C TYR A 42 0.40 -4.31 10.59
N PRO A 43 0.52 -4.81 11.82
CA PRO A 43 1.80 -4.82 12.53
C PRO A 43 2.87 -5.53 11.70
N ASP A 44 4.10 -5.02 11.74
CA ASP A 44 5.22 -5.57 10.98
C ASP A 44 5.48 -7.04 11.35
N GLY A 45 5.58 -7.89 10.32
CA GLY A 45 5.75 -9.34 10.45
C GLY A 45 4.48 -10.14 10.75
N GLU A 46 3.30 -9.52 10.90
CA GLU A 46 2.05 -10.27 11.13
C GLU A 46 1.59 -11.03 9.87
N LEU A 47 1.70 -10.39 8.70
CA LEU A 47 1.48 -11.07 7.43
C LEU A 47 2.80 -11.72 6.97
N ILE A 48 2.77 -13.03 6.76
CA ILE A 48 3.93 -13.77 6.24
C ILE A 48 4.13 -13.42 4.77
N ILE A 49 5.24 -12.75 4.45
CA ILE A 49 5.66 -12.41 3.10
C ILE A 49 6.38 -13.61 2.47
N GLY A 50 5.91 -14.05 1.30
CA GLY A 50 6.48 -15.16 0.54
C GLY A 50 7.27 -14.70 -0.69
N GLU A 51 7.80 -15.67 -1.45
CA GLU A 51 8.56 -15.39 -2.68
C GLU A 51 7.74 -14.71 -3.78
N GLN A 52 6.40 -14.80 -3.70
CA GLN A 52 5.49 -14.16 -4.65
C GLN A 52 5.10 -12.74 -4.23
N ASP A 53 5.59 -12.24 -3.09
CA ASP A 53 5.31 -10.88 -2.64
C ASP A 53 6.45 -9.94 -3.04
N VAL A 54 6.12 -8.93 -3.83
CA VAL A 54 7.06 -7.92 -4.33
C VAL A 54 7.02 -6.71 -3.41
N LEU A 55 8.17 -6.34 -2.85
CA LEU A 55 8.32 -5.06 -2.15
C LEU A 55 8.29 -3.92 -3.17
N LEU A 56 7.22 -3.11 -3.16
CA LEU A 56 7.08 -1.97 -4.06
C LEU A 56 7.87 -0.74 -3.58
N GLY A 57 8.03 -0.61 -2.27
CA GLY A 57 8.67 0.53 -1.64
C GLY A 57 8.21 0.70 -0.20
N HIS A 58 8.37 1.92 0.32
CA HIS A 58 7.94 2.29 1.67
C HIS A 58 7.05 3.52 1.62
N ILE A 59 6.01 3.55 2.47
CA ILE A 59 5.18 4.72 2.74
C ILE A 59 5.34 5.11 4.21
N GLY A 60 5.87 6.31 4.47
CA GLY A 60 6.49 6.56 5.77
C GLY A 60 7.68 5.63 5.98
N ASP A 61 7.68 4.91 7.10
CA ASP A 61 8.64 3.85 7.43
C ASP A 61 8.10 2.43 7.19
N ALA A 62 6.84 2.28 6.78
CA ALA A 62 6.21 0.98 6.59
C ALA A 62 6.49 0.41 5.18
N PRO A 63 7.01 -0.83 5.06
CA PRO A 63 7.18 -1.50 3.78
C PRO A 63 5.82 -1.82 3.15
N PHE A 64 5.73 -1.71 1.83
CA PHE A 64 4.50 -1.94 1.06
C PHE A 64 4.71 -3.05 0.04
N TYR A 65 3.99 -4.15 0.22
CA TYR A 65 4.08 -5.35 -0.61
C TYR A 65 2.89 -5.50 -1.54
N MET A 66 3.08 -6.23 -2.63
CA MET A 66 2.03 -6.61 -3.56
C MET A 66 2.35 -7.98 -4.16
N HIS A 67 1.34 -8.83 -4.35
CA HIS A 67 1.54 -10.12 -5.00
C HIS A 67 2.06 -9.94 -6.45
N LYS A 68 2.98 -10.79 -6.90
CA LYS A 68 3.69 -10.70 -8.18
C LYS A 68 2.75 -10.55 -9.39
N ASN A 69 1.68 -11.35 -9.46
CA ASN A 69 0.69 -11.22 -10.56
C ASN A 69 0.00 -9.86 -10.58
N GLN A 70 -0.26 -9.26 -9.41
CA GLN A 70 -0.78 -7.89 -9.35
C GLN A 70 0.32 -6.91 -9.75
N PHE A 71 1.56 -7.10 -9.31
CA PHE A 71 2.68 -6.27 -9.73
C PHE A 71 2.83 -6.27 -11.26
N ASP A 72 2.80 -7.44 -11.91
CA ASP A 72 2.96 -7.54 -13.36
C ASP A 72 1.89 -6.75 -14.13
N TYR A 73 0.69 -6.63 -13.58
CA TYR A 73 -0.39 -5.80 -14.13
C TYR A 73 -0.20 -4.30 -13.82
N TRP A 74 0.25 -3.95 -12.62
CA TRP A 74 0.33 -2.56 -12.13
C TRP A 74 1.70 -1.90 -12.31
N LYS A 75 2.72 -2.62 -12.81
CA LYS A 75 4.13 -2.20 -12.87
C LYS A 75 4.39 -0.89 -13.63
N HIS A 76 3.48 -0.51 -14.52
CA HIS A 76 3.50 0.75 -15.29
C HIS A 76 2.74 1.91 -14.62
N THR A 77 2.35 1.75 -13.35
CA THR A 77 1.61 2.75 -12.59
C THR A 77 2.29 3.11 -11.28
N GLN A 78 2.20 4.38 -10.90
CA GLN A 78 2.50 4.82 -9.55
C GLN A 78 1.26 4.62 -8.68
N LEU A 79 1.41 3.85 -7.60
CA LEU A 79 0.39 3.77 -6.56
C LEU A 79 0.48 5.01 -5.66
N ILE A 80 -0.68 5.58 -5.37
CA ILE A 80 -0.84 6.72 -4.47
C ILE A 80 -1.82 6.26 -3.40
N ILE A 81 -1.30 5.95 -2.22
CA ILE A 81 -2.10 5.50 -1.10
C ILE A 81 -2.73 6.72 -0.43
N ASP A 82 -4.05 6.71 -0.39
CA ASP A 82 -4.88 7.74 0.21
C ASP A 82 -5.68 7.15 1.36
N VAL A 83 -6.32 8.01 2.15
CA VAL A 83 -7.20 7.60 3.26
C VAL A 83 -8.53 8.34 3.17
N VAL A 84 -9.61 7.60 3.39
CA VAL A 84 -10.96 8.18 3.44
C VAL A 84 -11.72 7.63 4.65
N GLU A 85 -12.78 8.33 5.04
CA GLU A 85 -13.73 7.84 6.04
C GLU A 85 -14.48 6.61 5.50
N GLY A 86 -14.70 5.63 6.38
CA GLY A 86 -15.43 4.40 6.06
C GLY A 86 -14.86 3.17 6.75
N ARG A 87 -15.59 2.06 6.70
CA ARG A 87 -15.05 0.78 7.20
C ARG A 87 -14.02 0.24 6.21
N GLY A 88 -12.78 0.13 6.65
CA GLY A 88 -11.71 -0.58 5.94
C GLY A 88 -11.94 -2.09 5.89
N GLY A 89 -10.98 -2.81 5.30
CA GLY A 89 -11.00 -4.27 5.31
C GLY A 89 -11.03 -4.79 6.76
N MET A 90 -11.79 -5.87 7.01
CA MET A 90 -12.02 -6.41 8.37
C MET A 90 -10.75 -6.68 9.17
N PHE A 91 -9.61 -6.88 8.49
CA PHE A 91 -8.32 -7.20 9.08
C PHE A 91 -7.32 -6.03 9.10
N SER A 92 -7.69 -4.85 8.60
CA SER A 92 -6.79 -3.70 8.50
C SER A 92 -6.87 -2.84 9.76
N LEU A 93 -5.72 -2.43 10.30
CA LEU A 93 -5.63 -1.72 11.59
C LEU A 93 -6.43 -0.42 11.65
N GLU A 94 -6.57 0.33 10.56
CA GLU A 94 -7.30 1.59 10.53
C GLU A 94 -8.82 1.42 10.63
N GLY A 95 -9.33 0.20 10.41
CA GLY A 95 -10.77 -0.06 10.39
C GLY A 95 -11.46 0.26 11.72
N VAL A 96 -10.76 0.10 12.86
CA VAL A 96 -11.30 0.46 14.19
C VAL A 96 -11.35 1.98 14.40
N GLU A 97 -10.62 2.74 13.60
CA GLU A 97 -10.60 4.21 13.64
C GLU A 97 -11.65 4.82 12.69
N GLY A 98 -12.51 3.99 12.07
CA GLY A 98 -13.54 4.44 11.13
C GLY A 98 -12.98 4.92 9.78
N LYS A 99 -11.73 4.57 9.47
CA LYS A 99 -11.03 4.93 8.24
C LYS A 99 -10.81 3.71 7.35
N ARG A 100 -10.45 3.98 6.11
CA ARG A 100 -9.95 2.98 5.17
C ARG A 100 -8.86 3.55 4.26
N PHE A 101 -7.84 2.75 3.98
CA PHE A 101 -6.89 3.08 2.92
C PHE A 101 -7.52 2.87 1.54
N LEU A 102 -7.12 3.69 0.58
CA LEU A 102 -7.59 3.72 -0.79
C LEU A 102 -6.40 3.77 -1.74
N VAL A 103 -6.38 2.89 -2.75
CA VAL A 103 -5.43 3.04 -3.86
C VAL A 103 -5.99 4.05 -4.85
N ARG A 104 -5.19 5.07 -5.15
CA ARG A 104 -5.26 5.81 -6.40
C ARG A 104 -4.05 5.44 -7.26
N SER A 105 -4.14 5.67 -8.55
CA SER A 105 -3.03 5.38 -9.46
C SER A 105 -2.95 6.37 -10.60
N ARG A 106 -1.73 6.58 -11.09
CA ARG A 106 -1.45 7.24 -12.37
C ARG A 106 -0.52 6.38 -13.19
N ALA A 107 -0.61 6.46 -14.51
CA ALA A 107 0.40 5.89 -15.39
C ALA A 107 1.76 6.59 -15.17
N PHE A 108 2.84 5.83 -15.26
CA PHE A 108 4.18 6.40 -15.39
C PHE A 108 4.37 7.04 -16.77
N THR A 109 5.19 8.08 -16.83
CA THR A 109 5.68 8.59 -18.12
C THR A 109 6.67 7.61 -18.77
N ALA A 110 7.05 7.86 -20.02
CA ALA A 110 8.03 7.02 -20.71
C ALA A 110 9.39 7.03 -19.98
N GLU A 111 9.83 8.20 -19.52
CA GLU A 111 11.08 8.39 -18.78
C GLU A 111 11.03 7.67 -17.42
N GLU A 112 9.88 7.68 -16.76
CA GLU A 112 9.67 6.97 -15.49
C GLU A 112 9.70 5.44 -15.68
N ASN A 113 9.11 4.92 -16.75
CA ASN A 113 9.18 3.49 -17.07
C ASN A 113 10.62 3.06 -17.41
N GLU A 114 11.36 3.86 -18.19
CA GLU A 114 12.77 3.59 -18.52
C GLU A 114 13.64 3.56 -17.26
N ALA A 115 13.46 4.54 -16.36
CA ALA A 115 14.18 4.58 -15.08
C ALA A 115 13.86 3.39 -14.17
N LEU A 116 12.66 2.83 -14.30
CA LEU A 116 12.20 1.65 -13.55
C LEU A 116 12.48 0.32 -14.25
N GLN A 117 13.04 0.37 -15.47
CA GLN A 117 13.33 -0.78 -16.34
C GLN A 117 12.10 -1.66 -16.59
N VAL A 118 10.95 -1.04 -16.91
CA VAL A 118 9.66 -1.72 -17.13
C VAL A 118 9.09 -1.44 -18.51
#